data_AF-A0A800JAU5-F1
#
_entry.id   AF-A0A800JAU5-F1
#
_cell.length_a   1.000
_cell.length_b   1.000
_cell.length_c   1.000
_cell.angle_alpha   90.00
_cell.angle_beta   90.00
_cell.angle_gamma   90.00
#
_symmetry.space_group_name_H-M   'P 1'
#
loop_
_entity.id
_entity.type
_entity.pdbx_description
1 polymer ?
#
loop_
_entity_poly.entity_id
_entity_poly.type
_entity_poly.pdbx_seq_one_letter_code
_entity_poly.pdbx_strand_id
1 'polypeptide(L)'
;PAELAHYKQYTLCINCMLCYAACPIYALDSSFVGPAAIALAQRYNLDSRDQGRNQRQEVIASHEGIWECTFVGECSVVCPKDVDPAAAIQRAKVSSTLDWFKEMMIPRSKGK
;
A
#
# COMPACT_ATOMS: atom_id res chain seq x y z
N PRO A 1 15.86 -4.63 -15.38
CA PRO A 1 14.93 -3.99 -16.36
C PRO A 1 14.44 -2.63 -15.83
N ALA A 2 14.05 -1.69 -16.68
CA ALA A 2 13.62 -0.35 -16.25
C ALA A 2 12.39 -0.40 -15.33
N GLU A 3 11.42 -1.27 -15.62
CA GLU A 3 10.19 -1.43 -14.84
C GLU A 3 10.42 -1.86 -13.39
N LEU A 4 11.51 -2.57 -13.10
CA LEU A 4 11.87 -2.98 -11.74
C LEU A 4 12.06 -1.76 -10.82
N ALA A 5 12.50 -0.62 -11.36
CA ALA A 5 12.73 0.59 -10.57
C ALA A 5 11.44 1.10 -9.89
N HIS A 6 10.26 0.77 -10.40
CA HIS A 6 8.99 1.22 -9.83
C HIS A 6 8.68 0.62 -8.45
N TYR A 7 9.17 -0.59 -8.18
CA TYR A 7 8.81 -1.35 -6.97
C TYR A 7 10.00 -1.98 -6.24
N LYS A 8 11.23 -1.91 -6.78
CA LYS A 8 12.44 -2.50 -6.17
C LYS A 8 12.62 -2.10 -4.71
N GLN A 9 12.39 -0.84 -4.37
CA GLN A 9 12.52 -0.37 -2.99
C GLN A 9 11.60 -1.14 -2.05
N TYR A 10 10.36 -1.41 -2.47
CA TYR A 10 9.37 -2.15 -1.71
C TYR A 10 9.68 -3.64 -1.56
N THR A 11 10.54 -4.21 -2.41
CA THR A 11 10.98 -5.62 -2.29
C THR A 11 11.99 -5.83 -1.17
N LEU A 12 12.55 -4.78 -0.58
CA LEU A 12 13.62 -4.87 0.42
C LEU A 12 13.11 -5.07 1.85
N CYS A 13 11.79 -5.13 2.05
CA CYS A 13 11.20 -5.44 3.34
C CYS A 13 11.68 -6.80 3.85
N ILE A 14 12.14 -6.83 5.10
CA ILE A 14 12.62 -8.04 5.79
C ILE A 14 11.64 -8.52 6.88
N ASN A 15 10.42 -7.98 6.88
CA ASN A 15 9.36 -8.33 7.84
C ASN A 15 9.78 -8.21 9.32
N CYS A 16 10.64 -7.24 9.65
CA CYS A 16 11.12 -7.01 11.03
C CYS A 16 10.07 -6.38 11.97
N MET A 17 8.90 -5.97 11.47
CA MET A 17 7.81 -5.36 12.23
C MET A 17 8.09 -4.02 12.93
N LEU A 18 9.27 -3.41 12.76
CA LEU A 18 9.58 -2.09 13.36
C LEU A 18 8.58 -0.99 12.95
N CYS A 19 8.14 -1.00 11.69
CA CYS A 19 7.15 -0.07 11.20
C CYS A 19 5.77 -0.20 11.87
N TYR A 20 5.41 -1.38 12.36
CA TYR A 20 4.19 -1.59 13.14
C TYR A 20 4.35 -1.03 14.56
N ALA A 21 5.47 -1.35 15.20
CA ALA A 21 5.79 -0.84 16.54
C ALA A 21 5.83 0.70 16.60
N ALA A 22 6.26 1.33 15.50
CA ALA A 22 6.38 2.79 15.42
C ALA A 22 5.11 3.50 14.94
N CYS A 23 4.13 2.80 14.36
CA CYS A 23 2.93 3.43 13.82
C CYS A 23 1.88 3.65 14.92
N PRO A 24 1.53 4.90 15.27
CA PRO A 24 0.54 5.15 16.32
C PRO A 24 -0.87 4.72 15.91
N ILE A 25 -1.20 4.74 14.61
CA ILE A 25 -2.51 4.28 14.11
C ILE A 25 -2.67 2.78 14.36
N TYR A 26 -1.65 1.99 14.06
CA TYR A 26 -1.70 0.54 14.33
C TYR A 26 -1.79 0.23 15.83
N ALA A 27 -1.20 1.08 16.68
CA ALA A 27 -1.31 0.95 18.13
C ALA A 27 -2.71 1.29 18.67
N LEU A 28 -3.45 2.18 17.99
CA LEU A 28 -4.80 2.61 18.37
C LEU A 28 -5.89 1.71 17.79
N ASP A 29 -5.70 1.24 16.56
CA ASP A 29 -6.63 0.35 15.87
C ASP A 29 -5.88 -0.86 15.29
N SER A 30 -6.08 -2.00 15.94
CA SER A 30 -5.50 -3.27 15.51
C SER A 30 -6.13 -3.85 14.24
N SER A 31 -7.25 -3.28 13.77
CA SER A 31 -7.86 -3.67 12.50
C SER A 31 -7.04 -3.18 11.30
N PHE A 32 -6.31 -2.07 11.46
CA PHE A 32 -5.45 -1.52 10.42
C PHE A 32 -4.44 -2.56 9.92
N VAL A 33 -4.50 -2.92 8.64
CA VAL A 33 -3.63 -3.93 8.01
C VAL A 33 -2.13 -3.58 8.18
N GLY A 34 -1.83 -2.29 8.22
CA GLY A 34 -0.53 -1.78 8.64
C GLY A 34 0.48 -1.55 7.50
N PRO A 35 1.60 -0.88 7.83
CA PRO A 35 2.50 -0.29 6.84
C PRO A 35 3.25 -1.32 5.99
N ALA A 36 3.79 -2.39 6.58
CA ALA A 36 4.56 -3.36 5.79
C ALA A 36 3.68 -4.16 4.83
N ALA A 37 2.49 -4.57 5.26
CA ALA A 37 1.56 -5.33 4.44
C ALA A 37 1.09 -4.50 3.23
N ILE A 38 0.73 -3.22 3.43
CA ILE A 38 0.36 -2.33 2.32
C ILE A 38 1.55 -2.08 1.39
N ALA A 39 2.76 -1.87 1.91
CA ALA A 39 3.96 -1.69 1.08
C ALA A 39 4.25 -2.94 0.23
N LEU A 40 4.09 -4.13 0.80
CA LEU A 40 4.23 -5.39 0.09
C LEU A 40 3.15 -5.58 -0.97
N ALA A 41 1.90 -5.20 -0.68
CA ALA A 41 0.84 -5.27 -1.66
C ALA A 41 1.11 -4.30 -2.82
N GLN A 42 1.60 -3.10 -2.52
CA GLN A 42 1.97 -2.12 -3.54
C GLN A 42 3.20 -2.54 -4.37
N ARG A 43 4.13 -3.31 -3.78
CA ARG A 43 5.21 -3.98 -4.52
C ARG A 43 4.68 -4.88 -5.63
N TYR A 44 3.58 -5.61 -5.40
CA TYR A 44 2.97 -6.46 -6.43
C TYR A 44 2.12 -5.65 -7.40
N ASN A 45 1.36 -4.66 -6.93
CA ASN A 45 0.52 -3.83 -7.80
C ASN A 45 1.31 -3.02 -8.84
N LEU A 46 2.59 -2.76 -8.58
CA LEU A 46 3.51 -2.05 -9.48
C LEU A 46 4.38 -2.99 -10.32
N ASP A 47 4.28 -4.31 -10.14
CA ASP A 47 5.02 -5.30 -10.90
C ASP A 47 4.26 -5.66 -12.18
N SER A 48 4.84 -5.36 -13.35
CA SER A 48 4.21 -5.57 -14.67
C SER A 48 3.85 -7.04 -14.96
N ARG A 49 4.44 -7.98 -14.21
CA ARG A 49 4.15 -9.42 -14.32
C ARG A 49 2.90 -9.84 -13.55
N ASP A 50 2.47 -9.03 -12.59
CA ASP A 50 1.37 -9.36 -11.69
C ASP A 50 0.01 -8.96 -12.30
N GLN A 51 -0.96 -9.87 -12.23
CA GLN A 51 -2.33 -9.66 -12.70
C GLN A 51 -3.36 -9.76 -11.55
N GLY A 52 -2.90 -9.77 -10.29
CA GLY A 52 -3.72 -9.99 -9.09
C GLY A 52 -4.15 -8.71 -8.38
N ARG A 53 -3.90 -7.53 -8.96
CA ARG A 53 -4.19 -6.24 -8.32
C ARG A 53 -5.64 -6.11 -7.85
N ASN A 54 -6.62 -6.49 -8.68
CA ASN A 54 -8.05 -6.35 -8.35
C ASN A 54 -8.41 -7.14 -7.07
N GLN A 55 -7.83 -8.33 -6.88
CA GLN A 55 -8.07 -9.17 -5.70
C GLN A 55 -7.48 -8.52 -4.43
N ARG A 56 -6.33 -7.85 -4.54
CA ARG A 56 -5.72 -7.16 -3.40
C ARG A 56 -6.44 -5.85 -3.07
N GLN A 57 -7.00 -5.20 -4.08
CA GLN A 57 -7.65 -3.89 -3.93
C GLN A 57 -8.82 -3.93 -2.96
N GLU A 58 -9.54 -5.05 -2.88
CA GLU A 58 -10.64 -5.26 -1.90
C GLU A 58 -10.18 -5.09 -0.45
N VAL A 59 -8.94 -5.50 -0.14
CA VAL A 59 -8.35 -5.39 1.20
C VAL A 59 -7.60 -4.07 1.37
N ILE A 60 -6.82 -3.65 0.36
CA ILE A 60 -6.01 -2.44 0.46
C ILE A 60 -6.87 -1.18 0.52
N ALA A 61 -7.95 -1.12 -0.27
CA ALA A 61 -8.82 0.06 -0.36
C ALA A 61 -9.97 0.04 0.65
N SER A 62 -10.02 -0.94 1.55
CA SER A 62 -10.99 -0.99 2.64
C SER A 62 -10.70 0.08 3.70
N HIS A 63 -11.64 0.27 4.63
CA HIS A 63 -11.45 1.17 5.77
C HIS A 63 -10.23 0.74 6.59
N GLU A 64 -10.14 -0.55 6.90
CA GLU A 64 -9.02 -1.18 7.62
C GLU A 64 -7.70 -1.19 6.82
N GLY A 65 -7.74 -0.79 5.54
CA GLY A 65 -6.60 -0.71 4.65
C GLY A 65 -5.91 0.66 4.69
N ILE A 66 -5.73 1.26 3.51
CA ILE A 66 -4.96 2.50 3.33
C ILE A 66 -5.60 3.73 4.01
N TRP A 67 -6.91 3.71 4.26
CA TRP A 67 -7.64 4.89 4.73
C TRP A 67 -7.45 5.19 6.21
N GLU A 68 -7.11 4.19 7.03
CA GLU A 68 -6.68 4.41 8.42
C GLU A 68 -5.39 5.24 8.52
N CYS A 69 -4.50 5.13 7.53
CA CYS A 69 -3.23 5.83 7.59
C CYS A 69 -3.42 7.35 7.54
N THR A 70 -2.99 8.08 8.58
CA THR A 70 -3.00 9.55 8.61
C THR A 70 -1.66 10.19 8.17
N PHE A 71 -0.76 9.38 7.62
CA PHE A 71 0.57 9.81 7.15
C PHE A 71 1.49 10.44 8.22
N VAL A 72 1.52 9.84 9.42
CA VAL A 72 2.48 10.21 10.48
C VAL A 72 3.94 10.04 10.04
N GLY A 73 4.23 9.03 9.20
CA GLY A 73 5.54 8.86 8.55
C GLY A 73 6.60 8.07 9.34
N GLU A 74 6.38 7.81 10.63
CA GLU A 74 7.38 7.15 11.49
C GLU A 74 7.75 5.74 11.01
N CYS A 75 6.83 5.04 10.35
CA CYS A 75 7.09 3.73 9.75
C CYS A 75 8.22 3.74 8.71
N SER A 76 8.46 4.87 8.03
CA SER A 76 9.58 5.04 7.11
C SER A 76 10.87 5.41 7.84
N VAL A 77 10.78 6.25 8.87
CA VAL A 77 11.92 6.69 9.69
C VAL A 77 12.62 5.51 10.35
N VAL A 78 11.85 4.58 10.93
CA VAL A 78 12.41 3.42 11.64
C VAL A 78 12.82 2.26 10.73
N CYS A 79 12.60 2.37 9.42
CA CYS A 79 12.81 1.23 8.51
C CYS A 79 14.31 1.00 8.27
N PRO A 80 14.90 -0.13 8.70
CA PRO A 80 16.35 -0.36 8.60
C PRO A 80 16.81 -0.69 7.17
N LYS A 81 15.87 -0.77 6.22
CA LYS A 81 16.10 -1.14 4.82
C LYS A 81 15.67 -0.05 3.85
N ASP A 82 15.31 1.13 4.36
CA ASP A 82 14.87 2.29 3.57
C ASP A 82 13.74 1.94 2.58
N VAL A 83 12.80 1.09 3.01
CA VAL A 83 11.67 0.62 2.18
C VAL A 83 10.67 1.75 1.90
N ASP A 84 10.60 2.73 2.78
CA ASP A 84 9.61 3.83 2.78
C ASP A 84 8.14 3.35 2.67
N PRO A 85 7.61 2.65 3.71
CA PRO A 85 6.22 2.21 3.72
C PRO A 85 5.21 3.36 3.63
N ALA A 86 5.53 4.55 4.16
CA ALA A 86 4.64 5.70 4.10
C ALA A 86 4.39 6.13 2.64
N ALA A 87 5.44 6.23 1.81
CA ALA A 87 5.28 6.54 0.40
C ALA A 87 4.47 5.46 -0.34
N ALA A 88 4.68 4.18 0.00
CA ALA A 88 3.91 3.08 -0.59
C ALA A 88 2.41 3.22 -0.31
N ILE A 89 2.02 3.53 0.93
CA ILE A 89 0.64 3.77 1.33
C ILE A 89 0.03 4.95 0.56
N GLN A 90 0.73 6.08 0.45
CA GLN A 90 0.21 7.24 -0.27
C GLN A 90 0.06 6.99 -1.77
N ARG A 91 0.99 6.25 -2.39
CA ARG A 91 0.83 5.81 -3.79
C ARG A 91 -0.40 4.92 -3.94
N ALA A 92 -0.65 4.02 -2.99
CA ALA A 92 -1.84 3.19 -2.98
C ALA A 92 -3.11 4.05 -2.87
N LYS A 93 -3.16 5.06 -2.00
CA LYS A 93 -4.30 6.00 -1.92
C LYS A 93 -4.59 6.69 -3.24
N VAL A 94 -3.58 7.27 -3.88
CA VAL A 94 -3.77 7.93 -5.18
C VAL A 94 -4.32 6.94 -6.20
N SER A 95 -3.73 5.74 -6.27
CA SER A 95 -4.18 4.67 -7.16
C SER A 95 -5.64 4.28 -6.91
N SER A 96 -6.02 4.09 -5.64
CA SER A 96 -7.39 3.74 -5.24
C SER A 96 -8.39 4.86 -5.52
N THR A 97 -8.02 6.13 -5.32
CA THR A 97 -8.87 7.28 -5.66
C THR A 97 -9.10 7.37 -7.16
N LEU A 98 -8.07 7.13 -7.97
CA LEU A 98 -8.21 7.12 -9.44
C LEU A 98 -9.13 5.98 -9.90
N ASP A 99 -9.02 4.80 -9.28
CA ASP A 99 -9.89 3.66 -9.59
C ASP A 99 -11.35 3.97 -9.21
N TRP A 100 -11.59 4.49 -8.01
CA TRP A 100 -12.91 4.95 -7.58
C TRP A 100 -13.50 6.00 -8.52
N PHE A 101 -12.70 6.98 -8.96
CA PHE A 101 -13.15 8.02 -9.88
C PHE A 101 -13.51 7.45 -11.26
N LYS A 102 -12.72 6.51 -11.79
CA LYS A 102 -13.04 5.80 -13.04
C LYS A 102 -14.34 5.01 -12.92
N GLU A 103 -14.53 4.30 -11.80
CA GLU A 103 -15.77 3.55 -11.55
C GLU A 103 -16.99 4.46 -11.45
N MET A 104 -16.86 5.61 -10.78
CA MET A 104 -17.94 6.57 -10.63
C MET A 104 -18.30 7.26 -11.96
N MET A 105 -17.31 7.65 -12.77
CA MET A 105 -17.55 8.39 -14.01
C MET A 105 -17.84 7.51 -15.24
N ILE A 106 -17.43 6.24 -15.24
CA ILE A 106 -17.58 5.36 -16.39
C ILE A 106 -18.52 4.19 -16.00
N PRO A 107 -19.82 4.28 -16.31
CA PRO A 107 -20.84 3.31 -15.85
C PRO A 107 -20.66 1.86 -16.36
N ARG A 108 -19.68 1.60 -17.24
CA ARG A 108 -19.31 0.25 -17.73
C ARG A 108 -17.95 -0.26 -17.24
N SER A 109 -17.28 0.43 -16.31
CA SER A 109 -15.89 0.08 -15.93
C SER A 109 -15.76 -1.19 -15.10
N LYS A 110 -16.83 -1.69 -14.45
CA LYS A 110 -16.79 -3.01 -13.79
C LYS A 110 -16.88 -4.12 -14.83
N GLY A 111 -15.74 -4.41 -15.46
CA GLY A 111 -15.54 -5.53 -16.37
C GLY A 111 -14.40 -6.42 -15.88
N LYS A 112 -14.78 -7.49 -15.16
CA LYS A 112 -14.00 -8.68 -14.73
C LYS A 112 -12.80 -8.46 -13.80
#